data_AF-A0A060QLG9-F1
#
_entry.id   AF-A0A060QLG9-F1
#
_cell.length_a   1.000
_cell.length_b   1.000
_cell.length_c   1.000
_cell.angle_alpha   90.00
_cell.angle_beta   90.00
_cell.angle_gamma   90.00
#
_symmetry.space_group_name_H-M   'P 1'
#
loop_
_entity.id
_entity.type
_entity.pdbx_description
1 polymer ?
#
loop_
_entity_poly.entity_id
_entity_poly.type
_entity_poly.pdbx_seq_one_letter_code
_entity_poly.pdbx_strand_id
1 'polypeptide(L)' 'MSMTLSVFKESLQDGIPPDPVSPALLALWWAKREDWAAAHEIVQANERDPECNWVHGWLHRVEGDTDNARYW' A
#
# COMPACT_ATOMS: atom_id res chain seq x y z
N MET A 1 -1.98 -9.20 17.71
CA MET A 1 -2.35 -10.24 16.72
C MET A 1 -1.59 -9.93 15.44
N SER A 2 -1.08 -10.92 14.72
CA SER A 2 -0.42 -10.69 13.43
C SER A 2 -1.48 -10.46 12.34
N MET A 3 -1.23 -9.52 11.42
CA MET A 3 -2.15 -9.28 10.30
C MET A 3 -2.15 -10.49 9.35
N THR A 4 -3.33 -11.03 9.05
CA THR A 4 -3.49 -12.10 8.07
C THR A 4 -4.17 -11.57 6.81
N LEU A 5 -4.06 -12.29 5.68
CA LEU A 5 -4.72 -11.89 4.44
C LEU A 5 -6.24 -11.78 4.59
N SER A 6 -6.88 -12.67 5.35
CA SER A 6 -8.33 -12.63 5.56
C SER A 6 -8.73 -11.39 6.36
N VAL A 7 -8.03 -11.11 7.47
CA VAL A 7 -8.27 -9.91 8.29
C VAL A 7 -8.05 -8.63 7.48
N PHE A 8 -7.01 -8.57 6.65
CA PHE A 8 -6.78 -7.45 5.75
C PHE A 8 -7.94 -7.26 4.76
N LYS A 9 -8.41 -8.33 4.13
CA LYS A 9 -9.52 -8.26 3.17
C LYS A 9 -10.84 -7.84 3.81
N GLU A 10 -11.12 -8.30 5.03
CA GLU A 10 -12.30 -7.89 5.80
C GLU A 10 -12.26 -6.38 6.08
N SER A 11 -11.10 -5.84 6.47
CA SER A 11 -10.96 -4.39 6.73
C SER A 11 -11.26 -3.48 5.53
N LEU A 12 -11.22 -4.00 4.30
CA LEU A 12 -11.59 -3.23 3.11
C LEU A 12 -13.10 -2.97 3.02
N GLN A 13 -13.91 -3.81 3.67
CA GLN A 13 -15.37 -3.70 3.71
C GLN A 13 -15.83 -2.69 4.76
N ASP A 14 -15.16 -2.65 5.91
CA ASP A 14 -15.56 -1.84 7.07
C ASP A 14 -15.20 -0.35 6.92
N GLY A 15 -14.38 0.01 5.92
CA GLY A 15 -14.01 1.39 5.63
C GLY A 15 -13.10 2.05 6.66
N ILE A 16 -12.63 1.28 7.65
CA ILE A 16 -11.66 1.72 8.66
C ILE A 16 -10.36 0.94 8.41
N PRO A 17 -9.21 1.63 8.29
CA PRO A 17 -7.93 0.94 8.15
C PRO A 17 -7.64 0.15 9.43
N PRO A 18 -7.12 -1.08 9.32
CA PRO A 18 -6.75 -1.84 10.51
C PRO A 18 -5.61 -1.16 11.28
N ASP A 19 -5.64 -1.24 12.61
CA ASP A 19 -4.61 -0.72 13.51
C ASP A 19 -4.29 -1.75 14.61
N PRO A 20 -3.02 -2.17 14.79
CA PRO A 20 -1.82 -1.76 14.06
C PRO A 20 -1.59 -2.52 12.73
N VAL A 21 -1.07 -1.80 11.72
CA VAL A 21 -0.56 -2.37 10.45
C VAL A 21 0.73 -1.71 10.00
N SER A 22 1.50 -2.41 9.16
CA SER A 22 2.69 -1.82 8.54
C SER A 22 2.29 -0.71 7.54
N PRO A 23 3.15 0.28 7.29
CA PRO A 23 2.89 1.32 6.30
C PRO A 23 2.60 0.75 4.91
N ALA A 24 3.30 -0.32 4.49
CA ALA A 24 3.05 -1.00 3.23
C ALA A 24 1.62 -1.54 3.11
N LEU A 25 1.11 -2.18 4.17
CA LEU A 25 -0.29 -2.66 4.20
C LEU A 25 -1.28 -1.51 4.23
N LEU A 26 -0.98 -0.42 4.94
CA LEU A 26 -1.83 0.77 4.94
C LEU A 26 -1.93 1.41 3.55
N ALA A 27 -0.80 1.50 2.82
CA ALA A 27 -0.79 2.00 1.45
C ALA A 27 -1.62 1.12 0.50
N LEU A 28 -1.50 -0.22 0.62
CA LEU A 28 -2.34 -1.16 -0.14
C LEU A 28 -3.83 -0.99 0.19
N TRP A 29 -4.16 -0.70 1.45
CA TRP A 29 -5.54 -0.47 1.88
C TRP A 29 -6.15 0.76 1.19
N TRP A 30 -5.42 1.89 1.14
CA TRP A 30 -5.85 3.09 0.41
C TRP A 30 -5.92 2.88 -1.10
N ALA A 31 -4.94 2.19 -1.69
CA ALA A 31 -4.95 1.85 -3.10
C ALA A 31 -6.16 0.99 -3.50
N LYS A 32 -6.62 0.07 -2.63
CA LYS A 32 -7.85 -0.70 -2.86
C LYS A 32 -9.14 0.10 -2.74
N ARG A 33 -9.06 1.32 -2.23
CA ARG A 33 -10.14 2.30 -2.21
C ARG A 33 -10.01 3.34 -3.32
N GLU A 34 -9.12 3.10 -4.28
CA GLU A 34 -8.81 4.00 -5.39
C GLU A 34 -8.26 5.37 -4.94
N ASP A 35 -7.78 5.47 -3.69
CA ASP A 35 -7.07 6.63 -3.17
C ASP A 35 -5.57 6.47 -3.39
N TRP A 36 -5.17 6.70 -4.64
CA TRP A 36 -3.79 6.55 -5.09
C TRP A 36 -2.85 7.57 -4.46
N ALA A 37 -3.34 8.79 -4.22
CA ALA A 37 -2.55 9.85 -3.59
C ALA A 37 -2.16 9.47 -2.17
N ALA A 38 -3.12 9.02 -1.36
CA ALA A 38 -2.83 8.54 0.00
C ALA A 38 -1.87 7.35 0.00
N ALA A 39 -2.02 6.41 -0.95
CA ALA A 39 -1.13 5.27 -1.06
C ALA A 39 0.32 5.69 -1.37
N HIS A 40 0.51 6.63 -2.30
CA HIS A 40 1.82 7.19 -2.65
C HIS A 40 2.45 7.96 -1.48
N GLU A 41 1.69 8.84 -0.83
CA GLU A 41 2.18 9.61 0.33
C GLU A 41 2.74 8.69 1.44
N ILE A 42 2.07 7.56 1.70
CA ILE A 42 2.52 6.60 2.70
C ILE A 42 3.82 5.92 2.29
N VAL A 43 3.93 5.40 1.06
CA VAL A 43 5.17 4.70 0.65
C VAL A 43 6.35 5.66 0.51
N GLN A 44 6.12 6.89 0.05
CA GLN A 44 7.14 7.95 -0.05
C GLN A 44 7.65 8.38 1.32
N ALA A 45 6.78 8.44 2.34
CA ALA A 45 7.20 8.71 3.71
C ALA A 45 8.05 7.58 4.33
N ASN A 46 8.08 6.40 3.72
CA ASN A 46 8.66 5.17 4.28
C ASN A 46 9.63 4.45 3.31
N GLU A 47 10.32 5.15 2.41
CA GLU A 47 11.22 4.57 1.37
C GLU A 47 12.42 3.76 1.93
N ARG A 48 12.70 3.86 3.23
CA ARG A 48 13.71 3.03 3.90
C ARG A 48 13.19 1.62 4.23
N ASP A 49 11.89 1.41 4.15
CA ASP A 49 11.24 0.12 4.34
C ASP A 49 11.14 -0.62 3.00
N PRO A 50 11.80 -1.78 2.85
CA PRO A 50 11.73 -2.57 1.62
C PRO A 50 10.29 -2.96 1.22
N GLU A 51 9.38 -3.17 2.18
CA GLU A 51 7.98 -3.49 1.87
C GLU A 51 7.28 -2.31 1.19
N CYS A 52 7.57 -1.08 1.63
CA CYS A 52 7.05 0.13 1.01
C CYS A 52 7.57 0.31 -0.41
N ASN A 53 8.85 -0.01 -0.66
CA ASN A 53 9.42 0.07 -2.01
C ASN A 53 8.73 -0.91 -2.99
N TRP A 54 8.47 -2.14 -2.56
CA TRP A 54 7.68 -3.09 -3.36
C TRP A 54 6.27 -2.57 -3.68
N VAL A 55 5.60 -1.96 -2.70
CA VAL A 55 4.28 -1.36 -2.92
C VAL A 55 4.37 -0.16 -3.86
N HIS A 56 5.39 0.68 -3.75
CA HIS A 56 5.63 1.82 -4.63
C HIS A 56 5.81 1.38 -6.10
N GLY A 57 6.61 0.34 -6.33
CA GLY A 57 6.77 -0.26 -7.65
C GLY A 57 5.46 -0.85 -8.19
N TRP A 58 4.66 -1.47 -7.33
CA TRP A 58 3.32 -1.95 -7.70
C TRP A 58 2.35 -0.82 -8.06
N LEU A 59 2.34 0.30 -7.30
CA LEU A 59 1.48 1.46 -7.59
C LEU A 59 1.76 2.00 -9.00
N HIS A 60 3.02 2.28 -9.31
CA HIS A 60 3.42 2.74 -10.64
C HIS A 60 3.11 1.74 -11.74
N ARG A 61 3.20 0.43 -11.45
CA ARG A 61 2.79 -0.61 -12.41
C ARG A 61 1.30 -0.53 -12.74
N VAL A 62 0.45 -0.29 -11.74
CA VAL A 62 -1.00 -0.13 -11.93
C VAL A 62 -1.31 1.13 -12.74
N GLU A 63 -0.55 2.21 -12.52
CA GLU A 63 -0.69 3.49 -13.23
C GLU A 63 -0.14 3.48 -14.67
N GLY A 64 0.60 2.42 -15.05
CA GLY A 64 1.23 2.29 -16.36
C GLY A 64 2.60 2.96 -16.47
N ASP A 65 3.16 3.45 -15.37
CA ASP A 65 4.50 4.04 -15.30
C ASP A 65 5.56 2.94 -15.13
N THR A 66 5.91 2.29 -16.23
CA THR A 66 6.83 1.13 -16.19
C THR A 66 8.27 1.50 -15.84
N ASP A 67 8.69 2.75 -16.06
CA ASP A 67 10.05 3.20 -15.75
C ASP A 67 10.20 3.42 -14.24
N ASN A 68 9.27 4.14 -13.61
CA ASN A 68 9.30 4.27 -12.15
C ASN A 68 9.01 2.94 -11.45
N ALA A 69 8.12 2.12 -11.98
CA ALA A 69 7.86 0.78 -11.43
C ALA A 69 9.09 -0.16 -11.46
N ARG A 70 10.11 0.13 -12.28
CA ARG A 70 11.38 -0.63 -12.31
C ARG A 70 12.41 -0.09 -11.32
N TYR A 71 12.31 1.19 -10.97
CA TYR A 71 13.23 1.84 -10.04
C TYR A 71 12.95 1.42 -8.60
N TRP A 72 11.67 1.37 -8.23
CA TRP A 72 11.17 0.92 -6.93
C TRP A 72 11.13 -0.60 -6.80
#